data_AF-A0A0Q4FQ31-F1
#
_entry.id   AF-A0A0Q4FQ31-F1
#
_cell.length_a   1.000
_cell.length_b   1.000
_cell.length_c   1.000
_cell.angle_alpha   90.00
_cell.angle_beta   90.00
_cell.angle_gamma   90.00
#
_symmetry.space_group_name_H-M   'P 1'
#
loop_
_entity.id
_entity.type
_entity.pdbx_description
1 polymer ?
#
loop_
_entity_poly.entity_id
_entity_poly.type
_entity_poly.pdbx_seq_one_letter_code
_entity_poly.pdbx_strand_id
1 'polypeptide(L)' 'MPFGRWLLTQRDRGDWVDGIADAARADRTFPKDGDPEAVRGHLRKQQADGDAFAAIDDAESDWMAA' A
#
# COMPACT_ATOMS: atom_id res chain seq x y z
N MET A 1 -13.08 -3.98 -3.74
CA MET A 1 -12.31 -2.89 -4.39
C MET A 1 -10.87 -3.38 -4.57
N PRO A 2 -10.13 -3.06 -5.66
CA PRO A 2 -8.72 -3.44 -5.78
C PRO A 2 -7.90 -2.94 -4.59
N PHE A 3 -6.91 -3.73 -4.15
CA PHE A 3 -6.09 -3.39 -2.99
C PHE A 3 -5.40 -2.05 -3.16
N GLY A 4 -4.81 -1.77 -4.33
CA GLY A 4 -4.18 -0.48 -4.59
C GLY A 4 -5.13 0.72 -4.41
N ARG A 5 -6.40 0.57 -4.78
CA ARG A 5 -7.39 1.64 -4.68
C ARG A 5 -7.86 1.83 -3.25
N TRP A 6 -8.02 0.73 -2.53
CA TRP A 6 -8.30 0.75 -1.10
C TRP A 6 -7.12 1.31 -0.30
N LEU A 7 -5.87 1.04 -0.69
CA LEU A 7 -4.69 1.61 -0.05
C LEU A 7 -4.68 3.14 -0.17
N LEU A 8 -5.04 3.67 -1.34
CA LEU A 8 -5.16 5.10 -1.56
C LEU A 8 -6.27 5.77 -0.74
N THR A 9 -7.22 5.02 -0.20
CA THR A 9 -8.24 5.56 0.73
C THR A 9 -7.81 5.53 2.19
N GLN A 10 -6.73 4.81 2.54
CA GLN A 10 -6.25 4.73 3.92
C GLN A 10 -5.68 6.07 4.38
N ARG A 11 -6.28 6.64 5.43
CA ARG A 11 -5.91 7.92 6.02
C ARG A 11 -6.17 7.89 7.51
N ASP A 12 -5.39 8.68 8.24
CA ASP A 12 -5.60 8.94 9.66
C ASP A 12 -5.61 7.65 10.51
N ARG A 13 -4.89 6.61 10.07
CA ARG A 13 -4.74 5.33 10.80
C ARG A 13 -3.79 5.47 11.98
N GLY A 14 -2.86 6.42 11.92
CA GLY A 14 -1.82 6.61 12.93
C GLY A 14 -0.76 5.50 12.92
N ASP A 15 -0.74 4.69 11.86
CA ASP A 15 0.21 3.61 11.64
C ASP A 15 1.06 3.87 10.39
N TRP A 16 1.91 2.92 10.05
CA TRP A 16 2.83 3.03 8.92
C TRP A 16 2.13 3.01 7.55
N VAL A 17 0.88 2.53 7.48
CA VAL A 17 0.09 2.45 6.24
C VAL A 17 -0.23 3.85 5.72
N ASP A 18 -0.39 4.84 6.60
CA ASP A 18 -0.62 6.24 6.21
C ASP A 18 0.54 6.77 5.35
N GLY A 19 1.79 6.51 5.77
CA GLY A 19 2.98 6.94 5.03
C GLY A 19 3.09 6.27 3.65
N ILE A 20 2.74 4.98 3.57
CA ILE A 20 2.69 4.25 2.29
C ILE A 20 1.57 4.81 1.40
N ALA A 21 0.40 5.06 1.95
CA ALA A 21 -0.73 5.61 1.21
C ALA A 21 -0.41 7.00 0.64
N ASP A 22 0.29 7.85 1.40
CA ASP A 22 0.75 9.16 0.93
C ASP A 22 1.81 9.05 -0.16
N ALA A 23 2.80 8.16 -0.01
CA ALA A 23 3.79 7.89 -1.07
C ALA A 23 3.10 7.37 -2.34
N ALA A 24 2.14 6.45 -2.21
CA ALA A 24 1.35 5.91 -3.31
C ALA A 24 0.51 6.98 -4.02
N ARG A 25 -0.03 7.97 -3.30
CA ARG A 25 -0.76 9.11 -3.90
C ARG A 25 0.16 10.02 -4.70
N ALA A 26 1.38 10.24 -4.22
CA ALA A 26 2.39 11.04 -4.92
C ALA A 26 2.94 10.32 -6.17
N ASP A 27 2.87 9.00 -6.20
CA ASP A 27 3.38 8.18 -7.29
C ASP A 27 2.35 7.93 -8.41
N ARG A 28 2.62 8.51 -9.58
CA ARG A 28 1.77 8.38 -10.77
C ARG A 28 1.80 6.98 -11.39
N THR A 29 2.83 6.20 -11.11
CA THR A 29 3.04 4.84 -11.60
C THR A 29 2.53 3.77 -10.64
N PHE A 30 2.02 4.18 -9.47
CA PHE A 30 1.45 3.28 -8.49
C PHE A 30 0.32 2.42 -9.10
N PRO A 31 0.31 1.10 -8.87
CA PRO A 31 -0.68 0.18 -9.45
C PRO A 31 -2.03 0.30 -8.72
N LYS A 32 -2.80 1.34 -9.04
CA LYS A 32 -4.07 1.69 -8.38
C LYS A 32 -5.12 0.59 -8.46
N ASP A 33 -5.15 -0.16 -9.56
CA ASP A 33 -6.08 -1.27 -9.77
C ASP A 33 -5.40 -2.64 -9.57
N GLY A 34 -4.20 -2.64 -8.98
CA GLY A 34 -3.43 -3.84 -8.67
C GLY A 34 -3.83 -4.50 -7.34
N ASP A 35 -3.48 -5.77 -7.26
CA ASP A 35 -3.50 -6.61 -6.06
C ASP A 35 -2.29 -6.33 -5.14
N PRO A 36 -2.25 -6.94 -3.92
CA PRO A 36 -1.14 -6.75 -2.99
C PRO A 36 0.23 -7.09 -3.58
N GLU A 37 0.33 -8.12 -4.43
CA GLU A 37 1.60 -8.52 -5.05
C GLU A 37 2.09 -7.46 -6.04
N ALA A 38 1.19 -6.88 -6.83
CA ALA A 38 1.52 -5.76 -7.71
C ALA A 38 2.06 -4.55 -6.93
N VAL A 39 1.46 -4.22 -5.78
CA VAL A 39 1.93 -3.14 -4.89
C VAL A 39 3.28 -3.47 -4.26
N ARG A 40 3.48 -4.69 -3.74
CA ARG A 40 4.78 -5.16 -3.20
C ARG A 40 5.87 -5.10 -4.27
N GLY A 41 5.58 -5.58 -5.48
CA GLY A 41 6.49 -5.54 -6.61
C GLY A 41 6.88 -4.10 -6.99
N HIS A 42 5.94 -3.16 -6.85
CA HIS A 42 6.18 -1.74 -7.06
C HIS A 42 7.08 -1.13 -5.99
N LEU A 43 6.80 -1.38 -4.70
CA LEU A 43 7.63 -0.95 -3.58
C LEU A 43 9.06 -1.50 -3.66
N ARG A 44 9.21 -2.77 -4.08
CA ARG A 44 10.52 -3.39 -4.31
C ARG A 44 11.33 -2.68 -5.39
N LYS A 45 10.69 -2.21 -6.47
CA LYS A 45 11.36 -1.42 -7.51
C LYS A 45 11.83 -0.05 -6.99
N GLN A 46 11.11 0.50 -6.02
CA GLN A 46 11.47 1.75 -5.35
C GLN A 46 12.50 1.56 -4.22
N GLN A 47 12.97 0.32 -4.00
CA GLN A 47 13.89 -0.03 -2.91
C GLN A 47 13.34 0.35 -1.53
N ALA A 48 12.02 0.19 -1.35
CA ALA A 48 11.41 0.33 -0.04
C ALA A 48 12.05 -0.63 0.96
N ASP A 49 12.15 -0.19 2.21
CA ASP A 49 12.71 -0.94 3.32
C ASP A 49 11.74 -2.01 3.86
N GLY A 50 12.28 -2.88 4.73
CA GLY A 50 11.56 -4.05 5.27
C GLY A 50 10.27 -3.70 6.01
N ASP A 51 10.25 -2.55 6.69
CA ASP A 51 9.09 -2.07 7.45
C ASP A 51 7.92 -1.73 6.51
N ALA A 52 8.21 -1.25 5.30
CA ALA A 52 7.20 -1.02 4.27
C ALA A 52 6.48 -2.31 3.85
N PHE A 53 7.21 -3.42 3.76
CA PHE A 53 6.61 -4.70 3.40
C PHE A 53 5.74 -5.26 4.54
N ALA A 54 6.21 -5.15 5.79
CA ALA A 54 5.41 -5.56 6.94
C ALA A 54 4.08 -4.77 7.03
N ALA A 55 4.13 -3.46 6.80
CA ALA A 55 2.93 -2.64 6.78
C ALA A 55 1.96 -2.99 5.63
N ILE A 56 2.46 -3.46 4.48
CA ILE A 56 1.59 -3.97 3.40
C ILE A 56 0.93 -5.30 3.80
N ASP A 57 1.64 -6.18 4.51
CA ASP A 57 1.09 -7.45 4.98
C ASP A 57 -0.05 -7.22 5.99
N ASP A 58 0.13 -6.27 6.90
CA ASP A 58 -0.92 -5.84 7.84
C ASP A 58 -2.10 -5.18 7.09
N ALA A 59 -1.82 -4.27 6.16
CA ALA A 59 -2.83 -3.60 5.37
C ALA A 59 -3.63 -4.58 4.49
N GLU A 60 -3.02 -5.64 3.97
CA GLU A 60 -3.71 -6.70 3.23
C GLU A 60 -4.74 -7.41 4.11
N SER A 61 -4.39 -7.68 5.37
CA SER A 61 -5.29 -8.31 6.34
C SER A 61 -6.52 -7.44 6.61
N ASP A 62 -6.33 -6.13 6.79
CA ASP A 62 -7.45 -5.19 6.96
C ASP A 62 -8.32 -5.07 5.71
N TRP A 63 -7.70 -5.06 4.54
CA TRP A 63 -8.43 -5.00 3.27
C TRP A 63 -9.31 -6.23 3.07
N MET A 64 -8.82 -7.41 3.43
CA MET A 64 -9.64 -8.63 3.38
C MET A 64 -10.80 -8.62 4.38
N ALA A 65 -10.72 -7.80 5.43
CA ALA A 65 -11.77 -7.64 6.45
C ALA A 65 -12.77 -6.50 6.16
N ALA A 66 -12.49 -5.64 5.18
CA ALA A 66 -13.26 -4.42 4.85
C ALA A 66 -14.27 -4.63 3.70
#